data_AF-A0A524E8U2-F1
#
_entry.id   AF-A0A524E8U2-F1
#
_cell.length_a   1.000
_cell.length_b   1.000
_cell.length_c   1.000
_cell.angle_alpha   90.00
_cell.angle_beta   90.00
_cell.angle_gamma   90.00
#
_symmetry.space_group_name_H-M   'P 1'
#
loop_
_entity.id
_entity.type
_entity.pdbx_description
1 polymer ?
#
loop_
_entity_poly.entity_id
_entity_poly.type
_entity_poly.pdbx_seq_one_letter_code
_entity_poly.pdbx_strand_id
1 'polypeptide(L)'
;MRSSDKCPKCGCDDVAGPHFLVASYGAGSSLVLDLPQRTATLIGYTCAECGYTEVYSDRKGLQNIRKYGRFPLPDSEVEPGHCKFCGAEVSEGMSICTTCHAPLED
;
A
#
# COMPACT_ATOMS: atom_id res chain seq x y z
N MET A 1 -12.65 -8.66 -6.45
CA MET A 1 -13.63 -9.17 -5.47
C MET A 1 -14.74 -8.17 -5.19
N ARG A 2 -14.47 -6.97 -4.67
CA ARG A 2 -15.54 -6.02 -4.30
C ARG A 2 -16.43 -5.56 -5.46
N SER A 3 -15.89 -5.49 -6.68
CA SER A 3 -16.60 -5.00 -7.87
C SER A 3 -17.22 -6.11 -8.73
N SER A 4 -16.81 -7.36 -8.51
CA SER A 4 -17.13 -8.49 -9.39
C SER A 4 -17.71 -9.70 -8.66
N ASP A 5 -17.74 -9.67 -7.31
CA ASP A 5 -18.06 -10.77 -6.41
C ASP A 5 -17.31 -12.08 -6.71
N LYS A 6 -16.16 -11.96 -7.38
CA LYS A 6 -15.30 -13.07 -7.79
C LYS A 6 -13.84 -12.78 -7.49
N CYS A 7 -13.09 -13.82 -7.19
CA CYS A 7 -11.65 -13.79 -7.04
C CYS A 7 -10.99 -13.50 -8.40
N PRO A 8 -10.18 -12.42 -8.53
CA PRO A 8 -9.52 -12.11 -9.79
C PRO A 8 -8.36 -13.07 -10.13
N LYS A 9 -7.90 -13.87 -9.15
CA LYS A 9 -6.81 -14.83 -9.34
C LYS A 9 -7.29 -16.19 -9.86
N CYS A 10 -8.40 -16.72 -9.31
CA CYS A 10 -8.88 -18.07 -9.65
C CYS A 10 -10.34 -18.13 -10.16
N GLY A 11 -11.07 -17.00 -10.19
CA GLY A 11 -12.45 -16.94 -10.68
C GLY A 11 -13.53 -17.46 -9.71
N CYS A 12 -13.13 -18.01 -8.57
CA CYS A 12 -14.03 -18.46 -7.49
C CYS A 12 -14.95 -17.33 -7.01
N ASP A 13 -16.20 -17.67 -6.71
CA ASP A 13 -17.25 -16.80 -6.15
C ASP A 13 -17.37 -16.89 -4.62
N ASP A 14 -16.71 -17.86 -3.98
CA ASP A 14 -16.63 -17.92 -2.52
C ASP A 14 -15.59 -16.92 -1.97
N VAL A 15 -16.10 -15.77 -1.55
CA VAL A 15 -15.34 -14.61 -1.10
C VAL A 15 -15.77 -14.23 0.32
N ALA A 16 -14.83 -14.27 1.26
CA ALA A 16 -15.01 -13.79 2.62
C ALA A 16 -14.69 -12.29 2.74
N GLY A 17 -15.55 -11.52 3.42
CA GLY A 17 -15.36 -10.10 3.68
C GLY A 17 -16.68 -9.33 3.77
N PRO A 18 -16.66 -8.01 4.03
CA PRO A 18 -15.50 -7.19 4.31
C PRO A 18 -14.87 -7.49 5.69
N HIS A 19 -13.57 -7.67 5.72
CA HIS A 19 -12.79 -7.80 6.96
C HIS A 19 -12.13 -6.47 7.32
N PHE A 20 -12.25 -6.06 8.58
CA PHE A 20 -11.34 -5.04 9.13
C PHE A 20 -10.00 -5.72 9.40
N LEU A 21 -8.97 -5.33 8.65
CA LEU A 21 -7.62 -5.81 8.92
C LEU A 21 -7.13 -5.09 10.17
N VAL A 22 -6.80 -5.82 11.23
CA VAL A 22 -6.31 -5.29 12.51
C VAL A 22 -4.85 -5.66 12.71
N ALA A 23 -4.03 -4.68 13.11
CA ALA A 23 -2.59 -4.80 13.24
C ALA A 23 -2.12 -5.52 14.52
N SER A 24 -3.02 -5.80 15.49
CA SER A 24 -2.68 -6.63 16.65
C SER A 24 -3.90 -7.13 17.41
N TYR A 25 -3.83 -8.36 17.92
CA TYR A 25 -4.81 -8.89 18.89
C TYR A 25 -4.83 -7.99 20.13
N GLY A 26 -5.95 -7.30 20.37
CA GLY A 26 -6.23 -6.60 21.63
C GLY A 26 -6.11 -5.07 21.63
N ALA A 27 -5.63 -4.42 20.56
CA ALA A 27 -5.44 -2.95 20.57
C ALA A 27 -5.85 -2.26 19.26
N GLY A 28 -7.09 -2.48 18.81
CA GLY A 28 -7.92 -1.51 18.05
C GLY A 28 -7.35 -0.79 16.81
N SER A 29 -6.19 -1.16 16.30
CA SER A 29 -5.51 -0.45 15.22
C SER A 29 -5.70 -1.23 13.94
N SER A 30 -6.29 -0.65 12.90
CA SER A 30 -6.35 -1.30 11.59
C SER A 30 -4.94 -1.50 11.01
N LEU A 31 -4.77 -2.43 10.06
CA LEU A 31 -3.58 -2.42 9.19
C LEU A 31 -3.53 -1.05 8.51
N VAL A 32 -2.43 -0.33 8.69
CA VAL A 32 -2.25 1.04 8.20
C VAL A 32 -1.21 1.01 7.07
N LEU A 33 -1.44 1.80 6.03
CA LEU A 33 -0.42 2.06 5.02
C LEU A 33 0.67 2.96 5.60
N ASP A 34 1.94 2.65 5.32
CA ASP A 34 3.08 3.50 5.65
C ASP A 34 3.03 4.78 4.80
N LEU A 35 2.30 5.76 5.33
CA LEU A 35 2.22 7.11 4.81
C LEU A 35 2.92 8.05 5.79
N PRO A 36 3.54 9.14 5.32
CA PRO A 36 4.10 10.19 6.18
C PRO A 36 3.12 10.74 7.26
N GLN A 37 1.82 10.50 7.11
CA GLN A 37 0.79 10.78 8.12
C GLN A 37 -0.17 9.58 8.32
N ARG A 38 -0.44 9.19 9.57
CA ARG A 38 -1.31 8.04 9.94
C ARG A 38 -2.76 8.21 9.48
N THR A 39 -3.27 7.48 8.49
CA THR A 39 -4.71 7.65 8.14
C THR A 39 -5.43 6.62 7.28
N ALA A 40 -4.79 5.67 6.59
CA ALA A 40 -5.55 4.75 5.72
C ALA A 40 -6.06 3.54 6.50
N THR A 41 -7.38 3.45 6.71
CA THR A 41 -8.03 2.24 7.19
C THR A 41 -8.25 1.30 6.01
N LEU A 42 -7.86 0.04 6.20
CA LEU A 42 -7.92 -0.98 5.16
C LEU A 42 -9.03 -1.98 5.43
N ILE A 43 -9.80 -2.29 4.38
CA ILE A 43 -10.82 -3.34 4.36
C ILE A 43 -10.37 -4.42 3.39
N GLY A 44 -10.36 -5.67 3.84
CA GLY A 44 -9.96 -6.83 3.05
C GLY A 44 -11.15 -7.68 2.57
N TYR A 45 -10.99 -8.28 1.41
CA TYR A 45 -11.78 -9.43 0.94
C TYR A 45 -10.81 -10.55 0.61
N THR A 46 -11.13 -11.78 1.02
CA THR A 46 -10.26 -12.95 0.85
C THR A 46 -11.01 -14.06 0.15
N CYS A 47 -10.43 -14.61 -0.91
CA CYS A 47 -10.96 -15.79 -1.59
C CYS A 47 -10.80 -17.03 -0.70
N ALA A 48 -11.89 -17.76 -0.46
CA ALA A 48 -11.88 -18.94 0.40
C ALA A 48 -11.06 -20.11 -0.19
N GLU A 49 -11.01 -20.20 -1.52
CA GLU A 49 -10.30 -21.28 -2.23
C GLU A 49 -8.79 -21.04 -2.31
N CYS A 50 -8.37 -19.90 -2.88
CA CYS A 50 -6.96 -19.68 -3.21
C CYS A 50 -6.23 -18.72 -2.26
N GLY A 51 -6.92 -18.19 -1.23
CA GLY A 51 -6.37 -17.27 -0.24
C GLY A 51 -5.97 -15.89 -0.76
N TYR A 52 -6.22 -15.58 -2.04
CA TYR A 52 -5.94 -14.25 -2.58
C TYR A 52 -6.74 -13.22 -1.80
N THR A 53 -6.06 -12.18 -1.29
CA THR A 53 -6.66 -11.13 -0.48
C THR A 53 -6.51 -9.80 -1.19
N GLU A 54 -7.63 -9.13 -1.42
CA GLU A 54 -7.70 -7.80 -2.02
C GLU A 54 -8.04 -6.78 -0.93
N VAL A 55 -7.30 -5.67 -0.89
CA VAL A 55 -7.41 -4.67 0.18
C VAL A 55 -7.77 -3.30 -0.40
N TYR A 56 -8.75 -2.65 0.22
CA TYR A 56 -9.24 -1.33 -0.17
C TYR A 56 -9.00 -0.31 0.92
N SER A 57 -8.56 0.88 0.53
CA SER A 57 -8.59 2.06 1.39
C SER A 57 -9.98 2.69 1.41
N ASP A 58 -10.37 3.21 2.57
CA ASP A 58 -11.56 4.04 2.71
C ASP A 58 -11.37 5.41 2.02
N ARG A 59 -12.43 6.24 2.02
CA ARG A 59 -12.39 7.55 1.37
C ARG A 59 -11.30 8.45 1.94
N LYS A 60 -11.10 8.44 3.27
CA LYS A 60 -10.05 9.24 3.91
C LYS A 60 -8.68 8.69 3.56
N GLY A 61 -8.47 7.37 3.61
CA GLY A 61 -7.25 6.71 3.17
C GLY A 61 -6.88 7.07 1.74
N LEU A 62 -7.83 7.02 0.79
CA LEU A 62 -7.60 7.42 -0.60
C LEU A 62 -7.17 8.88 -0.75
N GLN A 63 -7.75 9.81 0.03
CA GLN A 63 -7.30 11.21 0.03
C GLN A 63 -5.85 11.34 0.51
N ASN A 64 -5.47 10.59 1.54
CA ASN A 64 -4.11 10.61 2.07
C ASN A 64 -3.11 9.94 1.13
N ILE A 65 -3.48 8.86 0.44
CA ILE A 65 -2.65 8.26 -0.62
C ILE A 65 -2.45 9.27 -1.76
N ARG A 66 -3.48 9.99 -2.20
CA ARG A 66 -3.32 11.00 -3.25
C ARG A 66 -2.42 12.16 -2.83
N LYS A 67 -2.44 12.53 -1.55
CA LYS A 67 -1.69 13.68 -1.03
C LYS A 67 -0.25 13.32 -0.60
N TYR A 68 -0.05 12.14 -0.04
CA TYR A 68 1.18 11.73 0.63
C TYR A 68 1.69 10.35 0.19
N GLY A 69 1.00 9.69 -0.74
CA GLY A 69 1.40 8.40 -1.27
C GLY A 69 2.75 8.48 -1.96
N ARG A 70 3.52 7.39 -1.83
CA ARG A 70 4.76 7.20 -2.58
C ARG A 70 4.40 6.48 -3.88
N PHE A 71 4.55 7.18 -5.00
CA PHE A 71 4.33 6.62 -6.34
C PHE A 71 5.72 6.40 -6.95
N PRO A 72 6.19 5.14 -7.07
CA PRO A 72 7.46 4.87 -7.72
C PRO A 72 7.46 5.46 -9.13
N LEU A 73 8.56 6.13 -9.48
CA LEU A 73 8.84 6.51 -10.85
C LEU A 73 9.11 5.23 -11.66
N PRO A 74 8.79 5.22 -12.97
CA PRO A 74 9.19 4.13 -13.85
C PRO A 74 10.72 4.01 -13.83
N ASP A 75 11.25 2.78 -13.85
CA ASP A 75 12.71 2.56 -13.84
C ASP A 75 13.43 3.31 -14.98
N SER A 76 12.76 3.51 -16.12
CA SER A 76 13.28 4.27 -17.27
C SER A 76 13.47 5.77 -17.00
N GLU A 77 12.90 6.31 -15.92
CA GLU A 77 12.94 7.72 -15.54
C GLU A 77 13.81 7.97 -14.30
N VAL A 78 14.41 6.92 -13.73
CA VAL A 78 15.26 7.04 -12.53
C VAL A 78 16.73 7.15 -12.95
N GLU A 79 17.25 8.37 -12.92
CA GLU A 79 18.69 8.61 -13.10
C GLU A 79 19.50 7.98 -11.95
N PRO A 80 20.71 7.43 -12.22
CA PRO A 80 21.61 6.96 -11.16
C PRO A 80 21.83 8.03 -10.09
N GLY A 81 21.79 7.64 -8.82
CA GLY A 81 21.92 8.57 -7.70
C GLY A 81 20.66 9.41 -7.41
N HIS A 82 19.48 9.02 -7.91
CA HIS A 82 18.21 9.68 -7.60
C HIS A 82 17.21 8.74 -6.93
N CYS A 83 16.34 9.29 -6.09
CA CYS A 83 15.30 8.54 -5.38
C CYS A 83 14.24 8.02 -6.36
N LYS A 84 14.02 6.70 -6.41
CA LYS A 84 13.00 6.06 -7.24
C LYS A 84 11.55 6.44 -6.93
N PHE A 85 11.28 7.16 -5.84
CA PHE A 85 9.92 7.55 -5.43
C PHE A 85 9.60 9.03 -5.65
N CYS A 86 10.60 9.91 -5.74
CA CYS A 86 10.36 11.35 -5.88
C CYS A 86 11.33 12.06 -6.82
N GLY A 87 12.36 11.37 -7.34
CA GLY A 87 13.34 11.94 -8.26
C GLY A 87 14.33 12.91 -7.63
N ALA A 88 14.35 13.06 -6.30
CA ALA A 88 15.36 13.88 -5.63
C ALA A 88 16.74 13.20 -5.68
N GLU A 89 17.80 13.99 -5.85
CA GLU A 89 19.18 13.52 -5.75
C GLU A 89 19.44 12.91 -4.36
N VAL A 90 20.11 11.77 -4.33
CA VAL A 90 20.47 11.05 -3.10
C VAL A 90 21.97 10.81 -3.08
N SER A 91 22.59 11.08 -1.92
CA SER A 91 24.01 10.83 -1.74
C SER A 91 24.29 9.35 -1.45
N GLU A 92 25.48 8.90 -1.84
CA GLU A 92 25.95 7.54 -1.57
C GLU A 92 25.94 7.25 -0.05
N GLY A 93 25.45 6.08 0.34
CA GLY A 93 25.33 5.67 1.75
C GLY A 93 24.09 6.16 2.50
N MET A 94 23.16 6.88 1.85
CA MET A 94 21.86 7.20 2.46
C MET A 94 20.91 5.99 2.45
N SER A 95 20.32 5.65 3.60
CA SER A 95 19.29 4.60 3.72
C SER A 95 17.86 5.12 3.51
N ILE A 96 17.63 6.43 3.63
CA ILE A 96 16.32 7.08 3.50
C ILE A 96 16.47 8.37 2.70
N CYS A 97 15.54 8.63 1.78
CA CYS A 97 15.46 9.89 1.05
C CYS A 97 15.09 11.03 2.00
N THR A 98 15.91 12.07 2.09
CA THR A 98 15.65 13.25 2.94
C THR A 98 14.46 14.09 2.47
N THR A 99 14.02 13.92 1.21
CA THR A 99 12.90 14.67 0.63
C THR A 99 11.56 13.98 0.90
N CYS A 100 11.42 12.71 0.54
CA CYS A 100 10.14 11.98 0.64
C CYS A 100 10.09 10.94 1.77
N HIS A 101 11.19 10.78 2.52
CA HIS A 101 11.35 9.81 3.61
C HIS A 101 11.13 8.35 3.18
N ALA A 102 11.22 8.07 1.88
CA ALA A 102 11.17 6.70 1.38
C ALA A 102 12.49 5.98 1.68
N PRO A 103 12.45 4.68 2.04
CA PRO A 103 13.67 3.87 2.10
C PRO A 103 14.33 3.82 0.71
N LEU A 104 15.65 3.91 0.67
CA LEU A 104 16.45 3.90 -0.57
C LEU A 104 17.02 2.51 -0.90
N GLU A 105 17.00 1.60 0.06
CA GLU A 105 17.34 0.19 -0.10
C GLU A 105 16.05 -0.64 -0.22
N ASP A 106 16.13 -1.78 -0.93
CA ASP A 106 15.03 -2.75 -1.09
C ASP A 106 14.95 -3.77 0.06
#